data_AF-A0A1V4AJG3-F1
#
_entry.id   AF-A0A1V4AJG3-F1
#
_cell.length_a   1.000
_cell.length_b   1.000
_cell.length_c   1.000
_cell.angle_alpha   90.00
_cell.angle_beta   90.00
_cell.angle_gamma   90.00
#
_symmetry.space_group_name_H-M   'P 1'
#
loop_
_entity.id
_entity.type
_entity.pdbx_description
1 polymer ?
#
loop_
_entity_poly.entity_id
_entity_poly.type
_entity_poly.pdbx_seq_one_letter_code
_entity_poly.pdbx_strand_id
1 'polypeptide(L)' 'MLDRKLIEMMYETAAKSELQGARSAAAVYRQMLEMPLDSQMTVRFREGEDFIVTCREEGYELA' A
#
# COMPACT_ATOMS: atom_id res chain seq x y z
N MET A 1 4.93 -2.08 -11.47
CA MET A 1 4.70 -0.73 -10.91
C MET A 1 3.21 -0.58 -10.64
N LEU A 2 2.84 -0.21 -9.42
CA LEU A 2 1.47 0.06 -9.01
C LEU A 2 1.17 1.55 -9.16
N ASP A 3 0.02 1.84 -9.75
CA ASP A 3 -0.44 3.21 -9.96
C ASP A 3 -0.98 3.84 -8.67
N ARG A 4 -0.70 5.12 -8.43
CA ARG A 4 -1.14 5.81 -7.21
C ARG A 4 -2.66 5.92 -7.09
N LYS A 5 -3.37 6.17 -8.19
CA LYS A 5 -4.84 6.22 -8.21
C LYS A 5 -5.44 4.85 -7.91
N LEU A 6 -4.79 3.77 -8.34
CA LEU A 6 -5.22 2.43 -7.95
C LEU A 6 -5.14 2.25 -6.43
N ILE A 7 -4.04 2.66 -5.79
CA ILE A 7 -3.89 2.61 -4.33
C ILE A 7 -4.92 3.48 -3.62
N GLU A 8 -5.23 4.67 -4.13
CA GLU A 8 -6.29 5.54 -3.61
C GLU A 8 -7.67 4.86 -3.66
N MET A 9 -8.05 4.27 -4.80
CA MET A 9 -9.30 3.51 -4.91
C MET A 9 -9.34 2.31 -3.97
N MET A 10 -8.23 1.57 -3.86
CA MET A 10 -8.12 0.42 -2.97
C MET A 10 -8.25 0.84 -1.50
N TYR A 11 -7.63 1.95 -1.11
CA TYR A 11 -7.79 2.55 0.22
C TYR A 11 -9.25 2.89 0.51
N GLU A 12 -9.93 3.64 -0.37
CA GLU A 12 -11.32 4.03 -0.16
C GLU A 12 -12.27 2.82 -0.04
N THR A 13 -12.02 1.80 -0.86
CA THR A 13 -12.81 0.55 -0.85
C THR A 13 -12.59 -0.22 0.44
N ALA A 14 -11.33 -0.37 0.85
CA ALA A 14 -10.95 -1.11 2.04
C ALA A 14 -11.38 -0.40 3.33
N ALA A 15 -11.30 0.93 3.37
CA ALA A 15 -11.68 1.74 4.53
C ALA A 15 -13.19 1.71 4.84
N LYS A 16 -14.03 1.46 3.83
CA LYS A 16 -15.49 1.34 3.98
C LYS A 16 -15.94 -0.07 4.39
N SER A 17 -15.02 -1.05 4.44
CA SER A 17 -15.35 -2.44 4.75
C SER A 17 -15.36 -2.70 6.27
N GLU A 18 -16.27 -3.57 6.71
CA GLU A 18 -16.32 -4.05 8.09
C GLU A 18 -15.38 -5.25 8.33
N LEU A 19 -14.83 -5.83 7.27
CA LEU A 19 -13.94 -6.98 7.37
C LEU A 19 -12.60 -6.54 7.98
N GLN A 20 -12.14 -7.27 9.00
CA GLN A 20 -10.88 -6.99 9.69
C GLN A 20 -9.70 -6.92 8.71
N GLY A 21 -9.61 -7.88 7.77
CA GLY A 21 -8.55 -7.91 6.77
C GLY A 21 -8.55 -6.68 5.84
N ALA A 22 -9.74 -6.16 5.51
CA ALA A 22 -9.85 -4.95 4.70
C ALA A 22 -9.38 -3.72 5.49
N ARG A 23 -9.67 -3.63 6.80
CA ARG A 23 -9.13 -2.53 7.63
C ARG A 23 -7.62 -2.57 7.76
N SER A 24 -7.03 -3.76 7.90
CA SER A 24 -5.58 -3.94 7.88
C SER A 24 -4.98 -3.51 6.54
N ALA A 25 -5.60 -3.88 5.41
CA ALA A 25 -5.16 -3.44 4.09
C ALA A 25 -5.28 -1.91 3.93
N ALA A 26 -6.37 -1.31 4.41
CA ALA A 26 -6.56 0.15 4.37
C ALA A 26 -5.46 0.90 5.13
N ALA A 27 -4.98 0.37 6.26
CA ALA A 27 -3.86 0.94 6.99
C ALA A 27 -2.57 0.94 6.15
N VAL A 28 -2.28 -0.16 5.45
CA VAL A 28 -1.11 -0.25 4.55
C VAL A 28 -1.23 0.74 3.39
N TYR A 29 -2.38 0.78 2.70
CA TYR A 29 -2.58 1.72 1.59
C TYR A 29 -2.45 3.17 2.04
N ARG A 30 -2.97 3.51 3.23
CA ARG A 30 -2.80 4.84 3.79
C ARG A 30 -1.32 5.19 4.00
N GLN A 31 -0.55 4.28 4.60
CA GLN A 31 0.88 4.50 4.77
C GLN A 31 1.57 4.70 3.42
N MET A 32 1.22 3.91 2.40
CA MET A 32 1.77 4.09 1.04
C MET A 32 1.43 5.47 0.47
N LEU A 33 0.21 5.99 0.66
CA LEU A 33 -0.19 7.31 0.18
C LEU A 33 0.52 8.46 0.90
N GLU A 34 0.87 8.27 2.18
CA GLU A 34 1.59 9.23 3.01
C GLU A 34 3.13 9.13 2.86
N MET A 35 3.64 8.14 2.12
CA MET A 35 5.08 7.98 1.88
C MET A 35 5.67 9.16 1.09
N PRO A 36 6.80 9.73 1.54
CA PRO A 36 7.59 10.68 0.76
C PRO A 36 8.13 10.02 -0.52
N LEU A 37 8.38 10.84 -1.55
CA LEU A 37 9.05 10.39 -2.78
C LEU A 37 10.41 9.75 -2.46
N ASP A 38 10.75 8.68 -3.18
CA ASP A 38 11.96 7.85 -3.01
C ASP A 38 12.13 7.15 -1.66
N SER A 39 11.12 7.25 -0.77
CA SER A 39 11.10 6.45 0.46
C SER A 39 10.68 5.00 0.19
N GLN A 40 11.01 4.13 1.12
CA GLN A 40 10.70 2.70 1.07
C GLN A 40 9.93 2.25 2.30
N MET A 41 9.04 1.28 2.09
CA MET A 41 8.43 0.52 3.18
C MET A 41 8.48 -0.98 2.88
N THR A 42 8.50 -1.79 3.94
CA THR A 42 8.35 -3.24 3.83
C THR A 42 6.93 -3.62 4.19
N VAL A 43 6.23 -4.27 3.27
CA VAL A 43 4.88 -4.80 3.49
C VAL A 43 4.97 -6.31 3.65
N ARG A 44 4.62 -6.81 4.83
CA ARG A 44 4.53 -8.25 5.11
C ARG A 44 3.14 -8.75 4.78
N PHE A 45 3.05 -9.68 3.83
CA PHE A 45 1.77 -10.30 3.44
C PHE A 45 1.54 -11.63 4.16
N ARG A 46 2.57 -12.48 4.22
CA ARG A 46 2.60 -13.74 4.96
C ARG A 46 3.99 -13.92 5.60
N GLU A 47 4.10 -14.85 6.51
CA GLU A 47 5.39 -15.20 7.09
C GLU A 47 6.35 -15.67 5.99
N GLY A 48 7.45 -14.93 5.78
CA GLY A 48 8.41 -15.18 4.70
C GLY A 48 8.09 -14.50 3.36
N GLU A 49 6.95 -13.80 3.23
CA GLU A 49 6.58 -13.01 2.06
C GLU A 49 6.54 -11.52 2.42
N ASP A 50 7.73 -10.90 2.40
CA ASP A 50 7.93 -9.48 2.59
C ASP A 50 8.18 -8.83 1.21
N PHE A 51 7.44 -7.76 0.90
CA PHE A 51 7.63 -6.97 -0.32
C PHE A 51 8.20 -5.59 0.03
N ILE A 52 9.16 -5.11 -0.74
CA ILE A 52 9.66 -3.74 -0.61
C ILE A 52 8.90 -2.86 -1.58
N VAL A 53 8.18 -1.89 -1.03
CA VAL A 53 7.46 -0.86 -1.78
C VAL A 53 8.33 0.39 -1.79
N THR A 54 8.70 0.90 -2.97
CA THR A 54 9.39 2.18 -3.13
C THR A 54 8.44 3.19 -3.77
N CYS A 55 8.30 4.39 -3.18
CA CYS A 55 7.50 5.46 -3.75
C CYS A 55 8.29 6.18 -4.86
N ARG A 56 7.71 6.30 -6.04
CA ARG A 56 8.28 6.94 -7.23
C ARG A 56 7.30 7.99 -7.77
N GLU A 57 7.77 8.86 -8.66
CA GLU A 57 6.90 9.90 -9.25
C GLU A 57 5.72 9.28 -10.01
N GLU A 58 5.94 8.13 -10.66
CA GLU A 58 4.93 7.41 -11.45
C GLU A 58 4.03 6.49 -10.60
N GLY A 59 4.28 6.35 -9.29
CA GLY A 59 3.51 5.48 -8.40
C GLY A 59 4.38 4.69 -7.42
N TYR A 60 4.24 3.36 -7.42
CA TYR A 60 4.97 2.49 -6.51
C TYR A 60 5.67 1.34 -7.23
N GLU A 61 6.93 1.13 -6.89
CA GLU A 61 7.74 0.00 -7.35
C GLU A 61 7.70 -1.11 -6.29
N LEU A 62 7.61 -2.37 -6.72
CA LEU A 62 7.62 -3.55 -5.86
C LEU A 62 8.87 -4.37 -6.14
N ALA A 63 9.62 -4.73 -5.10
CA ALA A 63 10.80 -5.58 -5.14
C ALA A 63 10.72 -6.71 -4.10
#